data_AF-A0A928GJB6-F1
#
_entry.id   AF-A0A928GJB6-F1
#
_cell.length_a   1.000
_cell.length_b   1.000
_cell.length_c   1.000
_cell.angle_alpha   90.00
_cell.angle_beta   90.00
_cell.angle_gamma   90.00
#
_symmetry.space_group_name_H-M   'P 1'
#
loop_
_entity.id
_entity.type
_entity.pdbx_description
1 polymer ?
#
loop_
_entity_poly.entity_id
_entity_poly.type
_entity_poly.pdbx_seq_one_letter_code
_entity_poly.pdbx_strand_id
1 'polypeptide(L)'
;MKRILFLLLALFAAFSAVDAQSVDGIKVENLRMKRNGEFLAVNMHVDFSALDVSSNRAVLFTPILVNGGDSVELSSVGFYGRRRYYYYVRNDKSIIAGENGKSYRASDMPEDMDYNVVVPYENWMNGAHLVLHRGDYGCCTKLVDEQFAQIGLFKELVFSPKYVYVRPATEAEKTRALSGSAFIDFVVNKTVINPAYRSNRSELAKITATIDSVKNDKDITLNSLVIKGFASPEGGYANNERLAKGRTEALKKYVQNLYDFAPDFIQTSYEPEDWDGLRKYVEASSLPNRTAILALIDGNREPDNKEWVIKSKYPEDYSIMYKECYPALRHSDYKVEYTIRCYSDVEEIKRVFAESPQKLSLEEFYILAQQYDNDSQELNDVFETAVRMYPNDPVANLNAAISEMQNKDITSARRHLDKAGDSAEAVYARGIYAAFVKDYDKALELLGKALEMGVEEAADAINQVNEIK
;
A
#
# COMPACT_ATOMS: atom_id res chain seq x y z
N MET A 1 30.19 -37.43 -0.71
CA MET A 1 28.98 -36.79 -1.26
C MET A 1 28.00 -36.62 -0.11
N LYS A 2 27.54 -35.46 0.36
CA LYS A 2 27.57 -34.07 -0.11
C LYS A 2 27.98 -33.15 1.07
N ARG A 3 28.80 -32.13 0.76
CA ARG A 3 29.09 -31.00 1.65
C ARG A 3 27.86 -30.09 1.69
N ILE A 4 27.42 -29.66 2.87
CA ILE A 4 26.51 -28.52 3.02
C ILE A 4 27.31 -27.44 3.75
N LEU A 5 27.70 -26.45 2.97
CA LEU A 5 28.39 -25.24 3.38
C LEU A 5 27.33 -24.31 3.97
N PHE A 6 27.37 -24.02 5.27
CA PHE A 6 26.64 -22.87 5.83
C PHE A 6 27.59 -21.67 5.79
N LEU A 7 27.33 -20.77 4.84
CA LEU A 7 27.94 -19.46 4.75
C LEU A 7 27.50 -18.63 5.97
N LEU A 8 28.49 -18.26 6.80
CA LEU A 8 28.39 -17.20 7.79
C LEU A 8 28.22 -15.86 7.06
N LEU A 9 27.00 -15.31 7.08
CA LEU A 9 26.77 -13.89 6.77
C LEU A 9 27.12 -13.09 8.04
N ALA A 10 28.25 -12.40 8.00
CA ALA A 10 28.63 -11.42 9.00
C ALA A 10 27.78 -10.15 8.80
N LEU A 11 26.75 -9.97 9.62
CA LEU A 11 26.03 -8.70 9.78
C LEU A 11 26.87 -7.76 10.65
N PHE A 12 27.36 -6.67 10.07
CA PHE A 12 28.05 -5.58 10.75
C PHE A 12 27.01 -4.59 11.31
N ALA A 13 26.66 -4.70 12.60
CA ALA A 13 25.93 -3.62 13.27
C ALA A 13 26.88 -2.46 13.56
N ALA A 14 26.41 -1.24 13.29
CA ALA A 14 27.16 0.01 13.47
C ALA A 14 27.61 0.20 14.92
N PHE A 15 28.89 0.54 15.07
CA PHE A 15 29.60 0.70 16.33
C PHE A 15 29.34 2.09 16.93
N SER A 16 28.78 2.12 18.13
CA SER A 16 29.20 3.13 19.10
C SER A 16 30.49 2.61 19.73
N ALA A 17 31.63 3.16 19.31
CA ALA A 17 32.89 2.94 20.01
C ALA A 17 32.78 3.60 21.38
N VAL A 18 32.36 2.82 22.38
CA VAL A 18 32.40 3.21 23.77
C VAL A 18 33.78 2.79 24.28
N ASP A 19 34.55 3.76 24.77
CA ASP A 19 35.85 3.59 25.41
C ASP A 19 35.86 2.39 26.36
N ALA A 20 37.02 1.73 26.51
CA ALA A 20 37.21 0.59 27.40
C ALA A 20 36.61 0.85 28.80
N GLN A 21 35.45 0.26 29.07
CA GLN A 21 34.76 0.36 30.35
C GLN A 21 35.30 -0.72 31.27
N SER A 22 35.87 -0.30 32.40
CA SER A 22 36.58 -1.18 33.32
C SER A 22 35.96 -1.16 34.70
N VAL A 23 36.01 -2.31 35.34
CA VAL A 23 35.94 -2.45 36.80
C VAL A 23 37.36 -2.78 37.23
N ASP A 24 37.75 -2.50 38.48
CA ASP A 24 39.12 -2.70 38.95
C ASP A 24 39.67 -4.09 38.53
N GLY A 25 40.74 -4.09 37.73
CA GLY A 25 41.37 -5.30 37.17
C GLY A 25 40.67 -6.01 36.01
N ILE A 26 39.47 -5.59 35.58
CA ILE A 26 38.68 -6.23 34.50
C ILE A 26 38.33 -5.21 33.43
N LYS A 27 38.74 -5.46 32.18
CA LYS A 27 38.40 -4.61 31.03
C LYS A 27 37.53 -5.38 30.04
N VAL A 28 36.56 -4.70 29.43
CA VAL A 28 35.72 -5.27 28.38
C VAL A 28 35.96 -4.57 27.06
N GLU A 29 36.11 -5.39 26.02
CA GLU A 29 36.28 -4.96 24.64
C GLU A 29 35.29 -5.71 23.73
N ASN A 30 35.04 -5.15 22.54
CA ASN A 30 34.23 -5.80 21.50
C ASN A 30 32.84 -6.28 21.96
N LEU A 31 32.21 -5.56 22.89
CA LEU A 31 30.85 -5.88 23.35
C LEU A 31 29.85 -5.81 22.19
N ARG A 32 29.07 -6.89 22.03
CA ARG A 32 27.99 -7.01 21.05
C ARG A 32 26.79 -7.68 21.68
N MET A 33 25.66 -7.01 21.62
CA MET A 33 24.37 -7.54 22.05
C MET A 33 23.44 -7.60 20.84
N LYS A 34 22.93 -8.79 20.52
CA LYS A 34 22.10 -8.99 19.31
C LYS A 34 20.92 -9.91 19.61
N ARG A 35 19.71 -9.43 19.29
CA ARG A 35 18.51 -10.25 19.32
C ARG A 35 18.41 -11.10 18.06
N ASN A 36 18.06 -12.37 18.23
CA ASN A 36 17.69 -13.27 17.15
C ASN A 36 16.41 -14.01 17.54
N GLY A 37 15.26 -13.51 17.06
CA GLY A 37 13.95 -14.04 17.42
C GLY A 37 13.66 -13.89 18.92
N GLU A 38 13.57 -15.02 19.61
CA GLU A 38 13.22 -15.12 21.03
C GLU A 38 14.43 -15.08 21.97
N PHE A 39 15.65 -14.90 21.44
CA PHE A 39 16.87 -14.91 22.25
C PHE A 39 17.71 -13.65 22.05
N LEU A 40 18.37 -13.21 23.12
CA LEU A 40 19.40 -12.18 23.11
C LEU A 40 20.76 -12.84 23.32
N ALA A 41 21.67 -12.65 22.37
CA ALA A 41 23.06 -13.06 22.50
C ALA A 41 23.90 -11.87 22.98
N VAL A 42 24.68 -12.07 24.05
CA VAL A 42 25.66 -11.12 24.57
C VAL A 42 27.04 -11.72 24.37
N ASN A 43 27.86 -11.06 23.57
CA ASN A 43 29.23 -11.48 23.25
C ASN A 43 30.18 -10.34 23.61
N MET A 44 31.27 -10.63 24.30
CA MET A 44 32.29 -9.65 24.64
C MET A 44 33.63 -10.33 24.87
N HIS A 45 34.71 -9.58 24.67
CA HIS A 45 36.05 -10.00 25.03
C HIS A 45 36.40 -9.37 26.39
N VAL A 46 36.88 -10.18 27.34
CA VAL A 46 37.14 -9.74 28.71
C VAL A 46 38.60 -9.98 29.05
N ASP A 47 39.32 -8.91 29.39
CA ASP A 47 40.72 -8.92 29.81
C ASP A 47 40.79 -8.91 31.35
N PHE A 48 41.48 -9.91 31.89
CA PHE A 48 41.71 -10.13 33.32
C PHE A 48 43.19 -9.97 33.71
N SER A 49 44.07 -9.54 32.80
CA SER A 49 45.52 -9.45 33.02
C SER A 49 45.92 -8.55 34.20
N ALA A 50 45.08 -7.57 34.51
CA ALA A 50 45.26 -6.64 35.64
C ALA A 50 44.53 -7.09 36.92
N LEU A 51 43.83 -8.24 36.92
CA LEU A 51 43.03 -8.70 38.05
C LEU A 51 43.93 -9.36 39.12
N ASP A 52 44.00 -8.76 40.31
CA ASP A 52 44.65 -9.40 41.46
C ASP A 52 43.65 -10.15 42.34
N VAL A 53 43.94 -11.42 42.62
CA VAL A 53 43.11 -12.27 43.49
C VAL A 53 43.92 -12.76 44.68
N SER A 54 43.79 -12.04 45.79
CA SER A 54 44.38 -12.39 47.08
C SER A 54 44.12 -13.85 47.48
N SER A 55 45.13 -14.52 48.05
CA SER A 55 45.09 -15.96 48.36
C SER A 55 43.88 -16.45 49.19
N ASN A 56 43.30 -15.57 50.01
CA ASN A 56 42.15 -15.84 50.88
C ASN A 56 40.81 -15.28 50.34
N ARG A 57 40.77 -14.77 49.10
CA ARG A 57 39.59 -14.16 48.46
C ARG A 57 39.08 -15.00 47.28
N ALA A 58 37.85 -14.75 46.89
CA ALA A 58 37.31 -15.10 45.58
C ALA A 58 36.73 -13.83 44.95
N VAL A 59 36.94 -13.64 43.65
CA VAL A 59 36.37 -12.53 42.89
C VAL A 59 35.37 -13.12 41.90
N LEU A 60 34.15 -12.59 41.86
CA LEU A 60 33.14 -12.96 40.88
C LEU A 60 32.95 -11.80 39.90
N PHE A 61 32.96 -12.14 38.63
CA PHE A 61 32.55 -11.31 37.52
C PHE A 61 31.15 -11.76 37.10
N THR A 62 30.14 -10.94 37.33
CA THR A 62 28.74 -11.22 37.00
C THR A 62 28.19 -10.11 36.11
N PRO A 63 28.03 -10.32 34.79
CA PRO A 63 27.32 -9.39 33.94
C PRO A 63 25.82 -9.44 34.23
N ILE A 64 25.16 -8.27 34.27
CA ILE A 64 23.74 -8.14 34.60
C ILE A 64 23.10 -7.23 33.56
N LEU A 65 22.00 -7.67 32.94
CA LEU A 65 21.14 -6.78 32.16
C LEU A 65 20.15 -6.13 33.11
N VAL A 66 20.02 -4.81 33.06
CA VAL A 66 19.14 -4.04 33.94
C VAL A 66 18.36 -3.01 33.12
N ASN A 67 17.04 -2.94 33.30
CA ASN A 67 16.22 -1.84 32.80
C ASN A 67 15.13 -1.50 33.82
N GLY A 68 15.20 -0.31 34.43
CA GLY A 68 14.24 0.08 35.45
C GLY A 68 14.24 -0.87 36.66
N GLY A 69 13.11 -1.53 36.91
CA GLY A 69 12.96 -2.51 37.99
C GLY A 69 13.29 -3.96 37.61
N ASP A 70 13.47 -4.24 36.32
CA ASP A 70 13.73 -5.59 35.81
C ASP A 70 15.24 -5.82 35.65
N SER A 71 15.68 -7.04 35.98
CA SER A 71 17.08 -7.44 35.80
C SER A 71 17.24 -8.94 35.58
N VAL A 72 18.29 -9.32 34.86
CA VAL A 72 18.73 -10.72 34.75
C VAL A 72 20.24 -10.81 34.91
N GLU A 73 20.68 -11.64 35.86
CA GLU A 73 22.08 -12.01 36.01
C GLU A 73 22.46 -13.02 34.93
N LEU A 74 23.53 -12.70 34.18
CA LEU A 74 24.12 -13.61 33.20
C LEU A 74 25.14 -14.51 33.89
N SER A 75 25.57 -15.59 33.22
CA SER A 75 26.46 -16.59 33.81
C SER A 75 27.76 -15.95 34.34
N SER A 76 28.03 -16.12 35.63
CA SER A 76 29.21 -15.54 36.29
C SER A 76 30.51 -16.26 35.94
N VAL A 77 31.64 -15.57 36.10
CA VAL A 77 32.99 -16.14 36.09
C VAL A 77 33.64 -15.90 37.45
N GLY A 78 34.03 -16.97 38.14
CA GLY A 78 34.64 -16.91 39.47
C GLY A 78 36.15 -17.17 39.44
N PHE A 79 36.93 -16.33 40.13
CA PHE A 79 38.37 -16.48 40.30
C PHE A 79 38.71 -16.67 41.78
N TYR A 80 39.41 -17.76 42.11
CA TYR A 80 39.60 -18.19 43.50
C TYR A 80 41.07 -18.19 43.91
N GLY A 81 41.41 -17.38 44.91
CA GLY A 81 42.73 -17.39 45.53
C GLY A 81 43.06 -18.77 46.12
N ARG A 82 44.33 -19.14 46.17
CA ARG A 82 44.79 -20.51 46.50
C ARG A 82 44.11 -21.14 47.73
N ARG A 83 44.08 -20.44 48.87
CA ARG A 83 43.49 -20.97 50.12
C ARG A 83 41.97 -21.05 50.00
N ARG A 84 41.36 -20.08 49.32
CA ARG A 84 39.92 -20.03 49.09
C ARG A 84 39.45 -21.14 48.15
N TYR A 85 40.18 -21.43 47.09
CA TYR A 85 39.90 -22.53 46.15
C TYR A 85 39.84 -23.88 46.89
N TYR A 86 40.87 -24.23 47.66
CA TYR A 86 40.87 -25.49 48.43
C TYR A 86 39.81 -25.52 49.53
N TYR A 87 39.41 -24.37 50.08
CA TYR A 87 38.28 -24.32 50.99
C TYR A 87 36.97 -24.72 50.30
N TYR A 88 36.67 -24.19 49.10
CA TYR A 88 35.46 -24.56 48.36
C TYR A 88 35.47 -26.04 47.95
N VAL A 89 36.57 -26.51 47.35
CA VAL A 89 36.71 -27.92 46.92
C VAL A 89 36.54 -28.91 48.07
N ARG A 90 37.04 -28.61 49.27
CA ARG A 90 36.98 -29.53 50.42
C ARG A 90 35.65 -29.54 51.16
N ASN A 91 34.86 -28.47 51.06
CA ASN A 91 33.64 -28.30 51.85
C ASN A 91 32.36 -28.55 51.03
N ASP A 92 32.50 -29.08 49.80
CA ASP A 92 31.38 -29.38 48.89
C ASP A 92 30.41 -28.20 48.71
N LYS A 93 30.93 -26.99 48.88
CA LYS A 93 30.19 -25.76 48.60
C LYS A 93 30.34 -25.55 47.11
N SER A 94 29.22 -25.63 46.38
CA SER A 94 29.19 -25.25 44.97
C SER A 94 29.93 -23.93 44.82
N ILE A 95 30.79 -23.88 43.81
CA ILE A 95 31.61 -22.72 43.55
C ILE A 95 30.66 -21.51 43.40
N ILE A 96 30.96 -20.38 44.08
CA ILE A 96 30.01 -19.25 44.22
C ILE A 96 29.48 -18.75 42.86
N ALA A 97 30.23 -18.95 41.78
CA ALA A 97 29.82 -18.63 40.41
C ALA A 97 28.57 -19.39 39.91
N GLY A 98 28.05 -20.36 40.67
CA GLY A 98 26.84 -21.12 40.33
C GLY A 98 27.11 -22.33 39.44
N GLU A 99 26.08 -23.15 39.19
CA GLU A 99 26.21 -24.41 38.42
C GLU A 99 26.60 -24.19 36.95
N ASN A 100 26.20 -23.06 36.37
CA ASN A 100 26.48 -22.69 34.98
C ASN A 100 27.65 -21.69 34.85
N GLY A 101 28.26 -21.27 35.96
CA GLY A 101 29.36 -20.30 35.96
C GLY A 101 30.72 -20.95 35.74
N LYS A 102 31.60 -20.27 35.00
CA LYS A 102 32.99 -20.72 34.85
C LYS A 102 33.78 -20.39 36.10
N SER A 103 34.71 -21.25 36.49
CA SER A 103 35.49 -21.06 37.71
C SER A 103 36.95 -21.42 37.51
N TYR A 104 37.84 -20.51 37.90
CA TYR A 104 39.28 -20.67 37.79
C TYR A 104 39.94 -20.49 39.16
N ARG A 105 40.97 -21.29 39.44
CA ARG A 105 41.90 -20.95 40.50
C ARG A 105 42.73 -19.76 40.00
N ALA A 106 43.08 -18.82 40.88
CA ALA A 106 43.83 -17.61 40.49
C ALA A 106 45.18 -17.89 39.80
N SER A 107 45.81 -19.04 40.06
CA SER A 107 47.05 -19.44 39.36
C SER A 107 46.83 -19.92 37.93
N ASP A 108 45.59 -20.27 37.60
CA ASP A 108 45.15 -20.88 36.34
C ASP A 108 44.18 -19.93 35.61
N MET A 109 44.12 -18.67 36.05
CA MET A 109 43.31 -17.62 35.47
C MET A 109 43.86 -17.28 34.08
N PRO A 110 43.02 -17.27 33.03
CA PRO A 110 43.47 -16.82 31.72
C PRO A 110 43.72 -15.31 31.73
N GLU A 111 44.63 -14.82 30.89
CA GLU A 111 44.86 -13.38 30.71
C GLU A 111 43.62 -12.69 30.13
N ASP A 112 42.91 -13.36 29.23
CA ASP A 112 41.66 -12.88 28.61
C ASP A 112 40.67 -14.03 28.34
N MET A 113 39.42 -13.71 27.99
CA MET A 113 38.42 -14.69 27.60
C MET A 113 37.35 -14.10 26.68
N ASP A 114 36.96 -14.85 25.65
CA ASP A 114 35.70 -14.62 24.94
C ASP A 114 34.51 -15.08 25.81
N TYR A 115 33.69 -14.12 26.21
CA TYR A 115 32.46 -14.32 26.94
C TYR A 115 31.27 -14.31 25.97
N ASN A 116 30.55 -15.43 25.90
CA ASN A 116 29.37 -15.57 25.04
C ASN A 116 28.24 -16.22 25.84
N VAL A 117 27.09 -15.55 25.90
CA VAL A 117 25.88 -16.07 26.57
C VAL A 117 24.66 -15.76 25.73
N VAL A 118 23.68 -16.67 25.78
CA VAL A 118 22.39 -16.52 25.10
C VAL A 118 21.31 -16.66 26.16
N VAL A 119 20.41 -15.68 26.24
CA VAL A 119 19.29 -15.66 27.18
C VAL A 119 17.97 -15.46 26.45
N PRO A 120 16.84 -15.97 26.97
CA PRO A 120 15.52 -15.62 26.46
C PRO A 120 15.32 -14.09 26.45
N TYR A 121 14.82 -13.56 25.34
CA TYR A 121 14.56 -12.14 25.20
C TYR A 121 13.21 -11.78 25.80
N GLU A 122 13.19 -10.75 26.63
CA GLU A 122 11.98 -10.15 27.17
C GLU A 122 11.87 -8.68 26.74
N ASN A 123 10.65 -8.16 26.64
CA ASN A 123 10.41 -6.81 26.08
C ASN A 123 11.13 -5.70 26.88
N TRP A 124 11.29 -5.86 28.20
CA TRP A 124 12.03 -4.91 29.04
C TRP A 124 13.52 -4.85 28.69
N MET A 125 14.07 -5.88 28.03
CA MET A 125 15.48 -5.87 27.64
C MET A 125 15.78 -4.81 26.58
N ASN A 126 14.79 -4.35 25.80
CA ASN A 126 14.98 -3.20 24.91
C ASN A 126 15.22 -1.92 25.73
N GLY A 127 16.39 -1.32 25.58
CA GLY A 127 16.85 -0.22 26.42
C GLY A 127 17.60 -0.67 27.68
N ALA A 128 17.88 -1.96 27.86
CA ALA A 128 18.62 -2.46 29.00
C ALA A 128 20.09 -2.08 28.96
N HIS A 129 20.62 -1.68 30.10
CA HIS A 129 22.04 -1.50 30.32
C HIS A 129 22.68 -2.84 30.67
N LEU A 130 23.84 -3.12 30.08
CA LEU A 130 24.70 -4.20 30.56
C LEU A 130 25.62 -3.62 31.64
N VAL A 131 25.48 -4.12 32.86
CA VAL A 131 26.24 -3.70 34.03
C VAL A 131 27.12 -4.87 34.46
N LEU A 132 28.41 -4.62 34.63
CA LEU A 132 29.31 -5.56 35.28
C LEU A 132 29.21 -5.39 36.78
N HIS A 133 28.93 -6.47 37.49
CA HIS A 133 29.09 -6.58 38.94
C HIS A 133 30.36 -7.37 39.25
N ARG A 134 31.31 -6.73 39.95
CA ARG A 134 32.43 -7.40 40.61
C ARG A 134 32.09 -7.58 42.08
N GLY A 135 32.14 -8.82 42.56
CA GLY A 135 31.98 -9.14 43.98
C GLY A 135 33.21 -9.83 44.56
N ASP A 136 33.78 -9.28 45.63
CA ASP A 136 34.93 -9.84 46.33
C ASP A 136 34.49 -10.56 47.61
N TYR A 137 34.68 -11.86 47.66
CA TYR A 137 34.21 -12.73 48.74
C TYR A 137 35.34 -13.18 49.66
N GLY A 138 35.08 -13.05 50.96
CA GLY A 138 35.97 -13.46 52.04
C GLY A 138 35.65 -14.83 52.62
N CYS A 139 35.85 -14.97 53.94
CA CYS A 139 35.47 -16.18 54.65
C CYS A 139 33.95 -16.36 54.68
N CYS A 140 33.49 -17.62 54.73
CA CYS A 140 32.07 -17.95 54.84
C CYS A 140 31.20 -17.30 53.75
N THR A 141 31.67 -17.24 52.50
CA THR A 141 30.93 -16.65 51.36
C THR A 141 30.47 -15.20 51.60
N LYS A 142 31.09 -14.47 52.53
CA LYS A 142 30.72 -13.10 52.85
C LYS A 142 31.29 -12.15 51.80
N LEU A 143 30.43 -11.37 51.15
CA LEU A 143 30.81 -10.25 50.30
C LEU A 143 31.55 -9.20 51.16
N VAL A 144 32.72 -8.76 50.69
CA VAL A 144 33.61 -7.84 51.42
C VAL A 144 33.87 -6.56 50.65
N ASP A 145 33.85 -6.61 49.33
CA ASP A 145 33.82 -5.43 48.46
C ASP A 145 32.97 -5.72 47.23
N GLU A 146 32.35 -4.70 46.67
CA GLU A 146 31.62 -4.80 45.41
C GLU A 146 31.72 -3.53 44.57
N GLN A 147 31.73 -3.71 43.25
CA GLN A 147 31.86 -2.63 42.29
C GLN A 147 30.94 -2.88 41.09
N PHE A 148 30.42 -1.79 40.52
CA PHE A 148 29.55 -1.83 39.36
C PHE A 148 30.09 -0.91 38.26
N ALA A 149 30.08 -1.37 37.02
CA ALA A 149 30.31 -0.51 35.86
C ALA A 149 29.30 -0.81 34.76
N GLN A 150 28.63 0.22 34.27
CA GLN A 150 27.83 0.10 33.05
C GLN A 150 28.77 0.00 31.85
N ILE A 151 28.66 -1.10 31.12
CA ILE A 151 29.55 -1.42 29.98
C ILE A 151 28.85 -1.39 28.61
N GLY A 152 27.53 -1.18 28.58
CA GLY A 152 26.79 -1.15 27.33
C GLY A 152 25.31 -0.83 27.48
N LEU A 153 24.66 -0.60 26.34
CA LEU A 153 23.22 -0.39 26.20
C LEU A 153 22.73 -1.26 25.04
N PHE A 154 21.76 -2.12 25.29
CA PHE A 154 21.05 -2.83 24.23
C PHE A 154 19.84 -2.00 23.82
N LYS A 155 19.74 -1.68 22.53
CA LYS A 155 18.57 -1.04 21.94
C LYS A 155 18.27 -1.70 20.61
N GLU A 156 17.03 -2.14 20.44
CA GLU A 156 16.57 -2.71 19.18
C GLU A 156 16.44 -1.58 18.14
N LEU A 157 17.16 -1.72 17.03
CA LEU A 157 17.04 -0.82 15.89
C LEU A 157 15.79 -1.23 15.11
N VAL A 158 14.83 -0.31 15.01
CA VAL A 158 13.59 -0.51 14.27
C VAL A 158 13.60 0.45 13.10
N PHE A 159 13.34 -0.07 11.90
CA PHE A 159 13.16 0.77 10.72
C PHE A 159 11.90 1.62 10.89
N SER A 160 12.10 2.93 11.00
CA SER A 160 11.06 3.93 11.23
C SER A 160 11.24 5.07 10.22
N PRO A 161 10.86 4.86 8.95
CA PRO A 161 11.03 5.86 7.91
C PRO A 161 10.08 7.04 8.09
N LYS A 162 10.44 8.18 7.49
CA LYS A 162 9.49 9.29 7.29
C LYS A 162 8.62 9.00 6.09
N TYR A 163 7.33 9.21 6.23
CA TYR A 163 6.37 8.97 5.15
C TYR A 163 6.05 10.27 4.42
N VAL A 164 6.04 10.21 3.08
CA VAL A 164 5.89 11.39 2.21
C VAL A 164 4.60 11.25 1.41
N TYR A 165 3.51 11.81 1.94
CA TYR A 165 2.22 11.87 1.23
C TYR A 165 2.27 12.90 0.11
N VAL A 166 1.61 12.60 -1.01
CA VAL A 166 1.56 13.47 -2.19
C VAL A 166 0.22 14.18 -2.26
N ARG A 167 0.24 15.50 -2.33
CA ARG A 167 -0.98 16.29 -2.60
C ARG A 167 -1.39 16.08 -4.06
N PRO A 168 -2.62 15.62 -4.34
CA PRO A 168 -3.13 15.47 -5.71
C PRO A 168 -3.22 16.82 -6.42
N ALA A 169 -3.17 16.78 -7.76
CA ALA A 169 -3.37 17.98 -8.57
C ALA A 169 -4.78 18.57 -8.36
N THR A 170 -4.86 19.90 -8.24
CA THR A 170 -6.13 20.60 -8.08
C THR A 170 -6.99 20.46 -9.32
N GLU A 171 -8.20 19.94 -9.11
CA GLU A 171 -9.25 19.91 -10.12
C GLU A 171 -9.94 21.28 -10.15
N ALA A 172 -9.75 22.06 -11.23
CA ALA A 172 -10.33 23.40 -11.35
C ALA A 172 -11.87 23.38 -11.34
N GLU A 173 -12.48 22.37 -11.98
CA GLU A 173 -13.91 22.11 -11.96
C GLU A 173 -14.17 20.60 -11.92
N LYS A 174 -14.95 20.12 -10.94
CA LYS A 174 -15.27 18.69 -10.79
C LYS A 174 -16.34 18.26 -11.79
N THR A 175 -15.95 18.15 -13.05
CA THR A 175 -16.84 17.75 -14.14
C THR A 175 -17.01 16.24 -14.19
N ARG A 176 -18.25 15.77 -14.22
CA ARG A 176 -18.60 14.35 -14.31
C ARG A 176 -19.68 14.16 -15.38
N ALA A 177 -19.91 12.91 -15.76
CA ALA A 177 -20.94 12.58 -16.73
C ALA A 177 -21.65 11.28 -16.38
N LEU A 178 -22.98 11.27 -16.55
CA LEU A 178 -23.78 10.06 -16.55
C LEU A 178 -24.20 9.75 -17.99
N SER A 179 -24.00 8.51 -18.42
CA SER A 179 -24.35 8.08 -19.78
C SER A 179 -25.27 6.87 -19.76
N GLY A 180 -26.08 6.72 -20.79
CA GLY A 180 -26.93 5.55 -21.00
C GLY A 180 -27.48 5.49 -22.41
N SER A 181 -28.24 4.44 -22.69
CA SER A 181 -28.89 4.21 -23.98
C SER A 181 -30.37 3.93 -23.77
N ALA A 182 -31.20 4.49 -24.64
CA ALA A 182 -32.64 4.26 -24.66
C ALA A 182 -33.09 3.68 -26.01
N PHE A 183 -33.91 2.63 -25.97
CA PHE A 183 -34.36 1.89 -27.15
C PHE A 183 -35.79 2.30 -27.53
N ILE A 184 -35.94 3.55 -27.96
CA ILE A 184 -37.26 4.12 -28.27
C ILE A 184 -37.85 3.47 -29.53
N ASP A 185 -38.97 2.77 -29.35
CA ASP A 185 -39.74 2.17 -30.41
C ASP A 185 -40.55 3.22 -31.18
N PHE A 186 -40.45 3.19 -32.50
CA PHE A 186 -41.28 4.01 -33.39
C PHE A 186 -42.15 3.12 -34.25
N VAL A 187 -43.37 3.58 -34.56
CA VAL A 187 -44.17 2.97 -35.62
C VAL A 187 -43.34 3.01 -36.92
N VAL A 188 -43.43 1.95 -37.72
CA VAL A 188 -42.66 1.78 -38.95
C VAL A 188 -42.66 3.07 -39.78
N ASN A 189 -41.46 3.50 -40.16
CA ASN A 189 -41.21 4.69 -40.97
C ASN A 189 -41.64 6.05 -40.35
N LYS A 190 -41.98 6.10 -39.05
CA LYS A 190 -42.33 7.32 -38.32
C LYS A 190 -41.20 7.78 -37.38
N THR A 191 -41.25 9.06 -37.05
CA THR A 191 -40.30 9.76 -36.16
C THR A 191 -40.97 10.33 -34.90
N VAL A 192 -42.30 10.23 -34.77
CA VAL A 192 -43.03 10.77 -33.62
C VAL A 192 -42.96 9.78 -32.45
N ILE A 193 -42.56 10.28 -31.28
CA ILE A 193 -42.56 9.50 -30.04
C ILE A 193 -43.98 9.32 -29.53
N ASN A 194 -44.36 8.07 -29.26
CA ASN A 194 -45.56 7.73 -28.52
C ASN A 194 -45.14 7.03 -27.21
N PRO A 195 -45.25 7.69 -26.04
CA PRO A 195 -44.85 7.10 -24.75
C PRO A 195 -45.61 5.81 -24.40
N ALA A 196 -46.84 5.63 -24.90
CA ALA A 196 -47.64 4.44 -24.66
C ALA A 196 -47.38 3.31 -25.68
N TYR A 197 -46.50 3.52 -26.66
CA TYR A 197 -46.14 2.50 -27.65
C TYR A 197 -45.09 1.56 -27.08
N ARG A 198 -45.42 0.27 -26.96
CA ARG A 198 -44.52 -0.80 -26.51
C ARG A 198 -43.83 -0.41 -25.19
N SER A 199 -42.49 -0.46 -25.15
CA SER A 199 -41.68 -0.21 -23.96
C SER A 199 -41.24 1.25 -23.83
N ASN A 200 -41.76 2.17 -24.65
CA ASN A 200 -41.29 3.55 -24.65
C ASN A 200 -41.40 4.24 -23.28
N ARG A 201 -42.44 3.94 -22.50
CA ARG A 201 -42.57 4.51 -21.16
C ARG A 201 -41.37 4.19 -20.27
N SER A 202 -40.88 2.95 -20.29
CA SER A 202 -39.71 2.57 -19.48
C SER A 202 -38.41 3.12 -20.06
N GLU A 203 -38.26 3.13 -21.39
CA GLU A 203 -37.05 3.66 -22.03
C GLU A 203 -36.91 5.18 -21.84
N LEU A 204 -38.00 5.93 -21.96
CA LEU A 204 -38.02 7.36 -21.66
C LEU A 204 -37.75 7.62 -20.16
N ALA A 205 -38.27 6.77 -19.28
CA ALA A 205 -38.03 6.88 -17.85
C ALA A 205 -36.55 6.68 -17.46
N LYS A 206 -35.76 5.90 -18.23
CA LYS A 206 -34.31 5.78 -17.99
C LYS A 206 -33.59 7.12 -18.16
N ILE A 207 -33.95 7.86 -19.21
CA ILE A 207 -33.38 9.18 -19.50
C ILE A 207 -33.74 10.16 -18.39
N THR A 208 -35.03 10.26 -18.04
CA THR A 208 -35.49 11.18 -16.99
C THR A 208 -34.91 10.81 -15.63
N ALA A 209 -34.85 9.53 -15.28
CA ALA A 209 -34.23 9.08 -14.02
C ALA A 209 -32.75 9.45 -13.95
N THR A 210 -32.02 9.40 -15.06
CA THR A 210 -30.61 9.82 -15.10
C THR A 210 -30.48 11.32 -14.82
N ILE A 211 -31.30 12.16 -15.46
CA ILE A 211 -31.33 13.61 -15.22
C ILE A 211 -31.74 13.89 -13.78
N ASP A 212 -32.82 13.28 -13.29
CA ASP A 212 -33.41 13.54 -11.98
C ASP A 212 -32.48 13.09 -10.84
N SER A 213 -31.60 12.11 -11.07
CA SER A 213 -30.63 11.62 -10.09
C SER A 213 -29.61 12.68 -9.65
N VAL A 214 -29.34 13.68 -10.49
CA VAL A 214 -28.36 14.75 -10.22
C VAL A 214 -28.96 16.15 -10.26
N LYS A 215 -30.13 16.33 -10.91
CA LYS A 215 -30.78 17.64 -11.05
C LYS A 215 -31.15 18.29 -9.72
N ASN A 216 -31.61 17.51 -8.74
CA ASN A 216 -32.11 18.03 -7.46
C ASN A 216 -31.00 18.16 -6.40
N ASP A 217 -29.76 17.84 -6.76
CA ASP A 217 -28.62 17.95 -5.87
C ASP A 217 -28.12 19.40 -5.83
N LYS A 218 -28.16 20.01 -4.65
CA LYS A 218 -27.75 21.42 -4.44
C LYS A 218 -26.27 21.69 -4.75
N ASP A 219 -25.44 20.65 -4.78
CA ASP A 219 -24.00 20.79 -5.05
C ASP A 219 -23.67 20.64 -6.54
N ILE A 220 -24.67 20.32 -7.36
CA ILE A 220 -24.49 19.99 -8.78
C ILE A 220 -25.11 21.08 -9.67
N THR A 221 -24.35 21.49 -10.67
CA THR A 221 -24.83 22.29 -11.80
C THR A 221 -24.83 21.44 -13.05
N LEU A 222 -25.98 21.30 -13.71
CA LEU A 222 -26.07 20.63 -15.00
C LEU A 222 -25.44 21.51 -16.09
N ASN A 223 -24.55 20.92 -16.91
CA ASN A 223 -23.84 21.63 -17.96
C ASN A 223 -24.48 21.41 -19.33
N SER A 224 -24.74 20.15 -19.68
CA SER A 224 -25.29 19.78 -21.00
C SER A 224 -26.02 18.42 -20.96
N LEU A 225 -26.90 18.21 -21.93
CA LEU A 225 -27.41 16.89 -22.29
C LEU A 225 -27.11 16.63 -23.77
N VAL A 226 -26.25 15.66 -24.05
CA VAL A 226 -25.97 15.20 -25.41
C VAL A 226 -26.86 14.01 -25.71
N ILE A 227 -27.50 14.00 -26.88
CA ILE A 227 -28.30 12.87 -27.39
C ILE A 227 -27.80 12.50 -28.79
N LYS A 228 -27.34 11.27 -28.99
CA LYS A 228 -26.98 10.72 -30.30
C LYS A 228 -27.94 9.59 -30.66
N GLY A 229 -28.68 9.73 -31.76
CA GLY A 229 -29.59 8.68 -32.23
C GLY A 229 -28.99 7.86 -33.36
N PHE A 230 -29.31 6.57 -33.38
CA PHE A 230 -28.78 5.60 -34.31
C PHE A 230 -29.92 4.91 -35.07
N ALA A 231 -29.65 4.59 -36.33
CA ALA A 231 -30.46 3.62 -37.07
C ALA A 231 -29.60 2.42 -37.44
N SER A 232 -30.28 1.30 -37.66
CA SER A 232 -29.65 0.05 -38.04
C SER A 232 -29.36 0.02 -39.55
N PRO A 233 -28.31 -0.69 -40.00
CA PRO A 233 -27.87 -0.71 -41.39
C PRO A 233 -28.76 -1.61 -42.25
N GLU A 234 -30.04 -1.26 -42.39
CA GLU A 234 -30.97 -1.90 -43.32
C GLU A 234 -31.81 -0.90 -44.10
N GLY A 235 -32.18 -1.28 -45.32
CA GLY A 235 -32.88 -0.37 -46.22
C GLY A 235 -31.91 0.60 -46.89
N GLY A 236 -32.42 1.76 -47.30
CA GLY A 236 -31.59 2.77 -47.96
C GLY A 236 -31.05 3.79 -46.98
N TYR A 237 -29.77 4.12 -47.11
CA TYR A 237 -29.02 5.06 -46.28
C TYR A 237 -29.76 6.40 -46.09
N ALA A 238 -30.28 6.99 -47.17
CA ALA A 238 -31.01 8.26 -47.11
C ALA A 238 -32.27 8.19 -46.22
N ASN A 239 -32.94 7.04 -46.17
CA ASN A 239 -34.07 6.84 -45.28
C ASN A 239 -33.61 6.66 -43.83
N ASN A 240 -32.51 5.95 -43.61
CA ASN A 240 -31.92 5.76 -42.28
C ASN A 240 -31.43 7.08 -41.69
N GLU A 241 -30.80 7.93 -42.50
CA GLU A 241 -30.42 9.30 -42.14
C GLU A 241 -31.63 10.12 -41.69
N ARG A 242 -32.71 10.13 -42.50
CA ARG A 242 -33.94 10.85 -42.16
C ARG A 242 -34.57 10.32 -40.86
N LEU A 243 -34.55 9.01 -40.66
CA LEU A 243 -35.12 8.38 -39.46
C LEU A 243 -34.28 8.68 -38.22
N ALA A 244 -32.95 8.49 -38.27
CA ALA A 244 -32.05 8.76 -37.16
C ALA A 244 -32.16 10.23 -36.74
N LYS A 245 -32.01 11.17 -37.68
CA LYS A 245 -32.14 12.61 -37.41
C LYS A 245 -33.50 12.97 -36.83
N GLY A 246 -34.59 12.56 -37.48
CA GLY A 246 -35.94 12.93 -37.06
C GLY A 246 -36.35 12.32 -35.71
N ARG A 247 -35.87 11.11 -35.37
CA ARG A 247 -36.12 10.47 -34.08
C ARG A 247 -35.32 11.12 -32.96
N THR A 248 -34.06 11.48 -33.20
CA THR A 248 -33.26 12.28 -32.25
C THR A 248 -33.92 13.63 -31.96
N GLU A 249 -34.38 14.33 -33.00
CA GLU A 249 -35.08 15.62 -32.83
C GLU A 249 -36.39 15.47 -32.05
N ALA A 250 -37.14 14.39 -32.27
CA ALA A 250 -38.35 14.10 -31.51
C ALA A 250 -38.03 13.81 -30.03
N LEU A 251 -36.95 13.10 -29.75
CA LEU A 251 -36.50 12.82 -28.39
C LEU A 251 -36.02 14.10 -27.67
N LYS A 252 -35.24 14.95 -28.35
CA LYS A 252 -34.88 16.27 -27.85
C LYS A 252 -36.13 17.06 -27.44
N LYS A 253 -37.12 17.17 -28.33
CA LYS A 253 -38.37 17.89 -28.04
C LYS A 253 -39.13 17.28 -26.87
N TYR A 254 -39.19 15.95 -26.78
CA TYR A 254 -39.83 15.27 -25.67
C TYR A 254 -39.19 15.65 -24.33
N VAL A 255 -37.86 15.59 -24.23
CA VAL A 255 -37.12 15.95 -23.01
C VAL A 255 -37.23 17.45 -22.70
N GLN A 256 -37.11 18.32 -23.71
CA GLN A 256 -37.29 19.78 -23.55
C GLN A 256 -38.68 20.16 -23.00
N ASN A 257 -39.72 19.38 -23.28
CA ASN A 257 -41.06 19.65 -22.76
C ASN A 257 -41.24 19.21 -21.30
N LEU A 258 -40.34 18.36 -20.77
CA LEU A 258 -40.38 17.88 -19.39
C LEU A 258 -39.56 18.78 -18.44
N TYR A 259 -38.58 19.48 -18.99
CA TYR A 259 -37.59 20.24 -18.23
C TYR A 259 -37.37 21.61 -18.83
N ASP A 260 -37.37 22.64 -17.99
CA ASP A 260 -36.99 23.99 -18.41
C ASP A 260 -35.46 24.10 -18.44
N PHE A 261 -34.89 23.85 -19.62
CA PHE A 261 -33.46 23.98 -19.88
C PHE A 261 -33.17 25.24 -20.70
N ALA A 262 -31.99 25.82 -20.49
CA ALA A 262 -31.51 26.95 -21.30
C ALA A 262 -31.46 26.57 -22.80
N PRO A 263 -31.53 27.58 -23.70
CA PRO A 263 -31.26 27.36 -25.12
C PRO A 263 -29.92 26.62 -25.31
N ASP A 264 -29.89 25.71 -26.28
CA ASP A 264 -28.71 24.89 -26.64
C ASP A 264 -28.16 23.93 -25.56
N PHE A 265 -28.81 23.83 -24.39
CA PHE A 265 -28.46 22.84 -23.36
C PHE A 265 -28.52 21.39 -23.87
N ILE A 266 -29.56 21.08 -24.67
CA ILE A 266 -29.69 19.77 -25.31
C ILE A 266 -29.04 19.79 -26.70
N GLN A 267 -27.90 19.13 -26.81
CA GLN A 267 -27.15 18.95 -28.04
C GLN A 267 -27.51 17.62 -28.68
N THR A 268 -27.67 17.60 -30.00
CA THR A 268 -28.10 16.41 -30.73
C THR A 268 -27.18 16.09 -31.89
N SER A 269 -26.89 14.81 -32.06
CA SER A 269 -26.24 14.27 -33.26
C SER A 269 -26.95 12.98 -33.69
N TYR A 270 -26.59 12.45 -34.86
CA TYR A 270 -27.17 11.20 -35.35
C TYR A 270 -26.13 10.40 -36.13
N GLU A 271 -26.30 9.09 -36.12
CA GLU A 271 -25.61 8.13 -36.97
C GLU A 271 -26.66 7.47 -37.88
N PRO A 272 -26.61 7.69 -39.19
CA PRO A 272 -27.54 7.05 -40.12
C PRO A 272 -27.51 5.53 -40.01
N GLU A 273 -26.33 4.92 -39.84
CA GLU A 273 -26.20 3.46 -39.76
C GLU A 273 -25.13 3.05 -38.74
N ASP A 274 -25.54 2.34 -37.68
CA ASP A 274 -24.66 1.89 -36.59
C ASP A 274 -23.82 0.66 -37.02
N TRP A 275 -22.89 0.89 -37.94
CA TRP A 275 -21.94 -0.13 -38.40
C TRP A 275 -20.98 -0.58 -37.30
N ASP A 276 -20.62 0.31 -36.37
CA ASP A 276 -19.77 -0.01 -35.22
C ASP A 276 -20.47 -0.96 -34.24
N GLY A 277 -21.75 -0.70 -33.94
CA GLY A 277 -22.59 -1.58 -33.13
C GLY A 277 -22.79 -2.94 -33.81
N LEU A 278 -23.03 -2.95 -35.13
CA LEU A 278 -23.10 -4.20 -35.90
C LEU A 278 -21.78 -4.98 -35.83
N ARG A 279 -20.65 -4.29 -36.01
CA ARG A 279 -19.32 -4.90 -35.92
C ARG A 279 -19.10 -5.60 -34.57
N LYS A 280 -19.38 -4.91 -33.46
CA LYS A 280 -19.26 -5.46 -32.10
C LYS A 280 -20.13 -6.69 -31.89
N TYR A 281 -21.38 -6.66 -32.37
CA TYR A 281 -22.28 -7.82 -32.30
C TYR A 281 -21.70 -9.00 -33.09
N VAL A 282 -21.29 -8.78 -34.35
CA VAL A 282 -20.76 -9.85 -35.19
C VAL A 282 -19.49 -10.45 -34.59
N GLU A 283 -18.59 -9.63 -34.06
CA GLU A 283 -17.35 -10.06 -33.39
C GLU A 283 -17.62 -11.01 -32.20
N ALA A 284 -18.63 -10.69 -31.39
CA ALA A 284 -19.05 -11.51 -30.25
C ALA A 284 -19.94 -12.72 -30.63
N SER A 285 -20.45 -12.78 -31.86
CA SER A 285 -21.40 -13.78 -32.30
C SER A 285 -20.78 -15.14 -32.66
N SER A 286 -21.64 -16.14 -32.81
CA SER A 286 -21.34 -17.47 -33.36
C SER A 286 -21.81 -17.64 -34.81
N LEU A 287 -21.98 -16.54 -35.57
CA LEU A 287 -22.43 -16.59 -36.96
C LEU A 287 -21.50 -17.45 -37.83
N PRO A 288 -22.03 -18.40 -38.64
CA PRO A 288 -21.25 -19.21 -39.57
C PRO A 288 -20.23 -18.44 -40.40
N ASN A 289 -20.60 -17.30 -40.99
CA ASN A 289 -19.72 -16.51 -41.85
C ASN A 289 -19.14 -15.27 -41.15
N ARG A 290 -19.01 -15.28 -39.81
CA ARG A 290 -18.54 -14.16 -38.99
C ARG A 290 -17.34 -13.41 -39.57
N THR A 291 -16.24 -14.13 -39.87
CA THR A 291 -15.00 -13.51 -40.36
C THR A 291 -15.20 -12.81 -41.71
N ALA A 292 -15.98 -13.39 -42.60
CA ALA A 292 -16.24 -12.82 -43.92
C ALA A 292 -17.18 -11.60 -43.84
N ILE A 293 -18.15 -11.62 -42.92
CA ILE A 293 -19.04 -10.48 -42.65
C ILE A 293 -18.25 -9.33 -42.01
N LEU A 294 -17.37 -9.59 -41.03
CA LEU A 294 -16.49 -8.56 -40.45
C LEU A 294 -15.61 -7.90 -41.51
N ALA A 295 -15.03 -8.68 -42.43
CA ALA A 295 -14.23 -8.12 -43.52
C ALA A 295 -15.06 -7.21 -44.47
N LEU A 296 -16.36 -7.47 -44.63
CA LEU A 296 -17.25 -6.58 -45.38
C LEU A 296 -17.59 -5.32 -44.58
N ILE A 297 -17.80 -5.44 -43.27
CA ILE A 297 -18.07 -4.32 -42.36
C ILE A 297 -16.87 -3.36 -42.30
N ASP A 298 -15.66 -3.91 -42.14
CA ASP A 298 -14.41 -3.14 -42.05
C ASP A 298 -13.94 -2.59 -43.42
N GLY A 299 -14.60 -2.99 -44.51
CA GLY A 299 -14.28 -2.55 -45.86
C GLY A 299 -14.83 -1.15 -46.21
N ASN A 300 -14.19 -0.51 -47.20
CA ASN A 300 -14.52 0.85 -47.66
C ASN A 300 -15.66 0.89 -48.71
N ARG A 301 -16.64 0.00 -48.61
CA ARG A 301 -17.80 -0.02 -49.52
C ARG A 301 -18.84 1.01 -49.08
N GLU A 302 -19.52 1.61 -50.05
CA GLU A 302 -20.71 2.43 -49.79
C GLU A 302 -21.73 1.67 -48.92
N PRO A 303 -22.39 2.32 -47.95
CA PRO A 303 -23.21 1.63 -46.95
C PRO A 303 -24.32 0.74 -47.54
N ASP A 304 -25.08 1.25 -48.51
CA ASP A 304 -26.14 0.47 -49.19
C ASP A 304 -25.57 -0.77 -49.90
N ASN A 305 -24.39 -0.65 -50.52
CA ASN A 305 -23.72 -1.76 -51.19
C ASN A 305 -23.19 -2.78 -50.17
N LYS A 306 -22.72 -2.31 -49.02
CA LYS A 306 -22.26 -3.16 -47.91
C LYS A 306 -23.42 -4.02 -47.38
N GLU A 307 -24.56 -3.41 -47.07
CA GLU A 307 -25.79 -4.10 -46.67
C GLU A 307 -26.23 -5.12 -47.73
N TRP A 308 -26.31 -4.69 -48.99
CA TRP A 308 -26.78 -5.52 -50.08
C TRP A 308 -25.89 -6.76 -50.30
N VAL A 309 -24.56 -6.60 -50.25
CA VAL A 309 -23.63 -7.72 -50.40
C VAL A 309 -23.77 -8.70 -49.24
N ILE A 310 -23.86 -8.22 -47.98
CA ILE A 310 -24.03 -9.08 -46.80
C ILE A 310 -25.34 -9.86 -46.94
N LYS A 311 -26.44 -9.17 -47.25
CA LYS A 311 -27.78 -9.74 -47.42
C LYS A 311 -27.86 -10.77 -48.54
N SER A 312 -27.21 -10.51 -49.67
CA SER A 312 -27.24 -11.38 -50.84
C SER A 312 -26.34 -12.60 -50.71
N LYS A 313 -25.15 -12.43 -50.10
CA LYS A 313 -24.17 -13.53 -49.95
C LYS A 313 -24.42 -14.41 -48.72
N TYR A 314 -24.96 -13.83 -47.65
CA TYR A 314 -25.14 -14.53 -46.37
C TYR A 314 -26.58 -14.36 -45.85
N PRO A 315 -27.61 -14.84 -46.58
CA PRO A 315 -29.01 -14.57 -46.26
C PRO A 315 -29.46 -15.16 -44.90
N GLU A 316 -28.90 -16.30 -44.49
CA GLU A 316 -29.19 -16.92 -43.19
C GLU A 316 -28.62 -16.09 -42.03
N ASP A 317 -27.33 -15.72 -42.11
CA ASP A 317 -26.67 -14.86 -41.12
C ASP A 317 -27.31 -13.47 -41.06
N TYR A 318 -27.67 -12.91 -42.22
CA TYR A 318 -28.41 -11.64 -42.30
C TYR A 318 -29.77 -11.75 -41.62
N SER A 319 -30.51 -12.86 -41.79
CA SER A 319 -31.78 -13.04 -41.09
C SER A 319 -31.61 -13.12 -39.57
N ILE A 320 -30.49 -13.64 -39.07
CA ILE A 320 -30.18 -13.68 -37.63
C ILE A 320 -29.88 -12.25 -37.16
N MET A 321 -28.95 -11.54 -37.83
CA MET A 321 -28.62 -10.15 -37.51
C MET A 321 -29.86 -9.24 -37.55
N TYR A 322 -30.73 -9.40 -38.54
CA TYR A 322 -31.96 -8.62 -38.68
C TYR A 322 -32.93 -8.82 -37.51
N LYS A 323 -33.02 -10.03 -36.96
CA LYS A 323 -33.95 -10.36 -35.86
C LYS A 323 -33.36 -10.04 -34.49
N GLU A 324 -32.08 -10.30 -34.30
CA GLU A 324 -31.45 -10.29 -32.97
C GLU A 324 -30.59 -9.04 -32.72
N CYS A 325 -29.95 -8.49 -33.75
CA CYS A 325 -29.03 -7.37 -33.63
C CYS A 325 -29.66 -6.03 -34.01
N TYR A 326 -30.26 -5.92 -35.20
CA TYR A 326 -30.73 -4.64 -35.74
C TYR A 326 -31.72 -3.89 -34.84
N PRO A 327 -32.66 -4.55 -34.11
CA PRO A 327 -33.50 -3.84 -33.15
C PRO A 327 -32.69 -3.12 -32.06
N ALA A 328 -31.57 -3.68 -31.60
CA ALA A 328 -30.70 -3.06 -30.61
C ALA A 328 -29.82 -1.95 -31.19
N LEU A 329 -29.55 -1.95 -32.50
CA LEU A 329 -28.83 -0.87 -33.17
C LEU A 329 -29.70 0.40 -33.37
N ARG A 330 -31.01 0.31 -33.13
CA ARG A 330 -31.95 1.44 -33.17
C ARG A 330 -32.09 2.06 -31.79
N HIS A 331 -31.04 2.71 -31.31
CA HIS A 331 -30.98 3.27 -29.98
C HIS A 331 -30.69 4.77 -29.98
N SER A 332 -30.87 5.41 -28.84
CA SER A 332 -30.42 6.77 -28.59
C SER A 332 -29.53 6.78 -27.37
N ASP A 333 -28.26 7.07 -27.57
CA ASP A 333 -27.32 7.30 -26.51
C ASP A 333 -27.50 8.71 -25.97
N TYR A 334 -27.41 8.84 -24.64
CA TYR A 334 -27.48 10.12 -23.98
C TYR A 334 -26.37 10.27 -22.94
N LYS A 335 -25.88 11.49 -22.78
CA LYS A 335 -24.84 11.86 -21.80
C LYS A 335 -25.25 13.16 -21.11
N VAL A 336 -25.44 13.09 -19.80
CA VAL A 336 -25.67 14.26 -18.93
C VAL A 336 -24.33 14.68 -18.35
N GLU A 337 -23.84 15.85 -18.73
CA GLU A 337 -22.62 16.44 -18.17
C GLU A 337 -22.98 17.43 -17.07
N TYR A 338 -22.25 17.40 -15.97
CA TYR A 338 -22.51 18.27 -14.82
C TYR A 338 -21.23 18.57 -14.05
N THR A 339 -21.22 19.70 -13.36
CA THR A 339 -20.13 20.11 -12.48
C THR A 339 -20.59 20.01 -11.03
N ILE A 340 -19.76 19.37 -10.20
CA ILE A 340 -19.92 19.36 -8.74
C ILE A 340 -19.09 20.54 -8.20
N ARG A 341 -19.66 21.36 -7.32
CA ARG A 341 -18.89 22.45 -6.69
C ARG A 341 -17.74 21.89 -5.85
N CYS A 342 -16.66 22.64 -5.75
CA CYS A 342 -15.58 22.32 -4.83
C CYS A 342 -15.97 22.62 -3.37
N TYR A 343 -15.45 21.82 -2.45
CA TYR A 343 -15.64 21.95 -1.02
C TYR A 343 -14.32 22.43 -0.41
N SER A 344 -14.32 23.60 0.23
CA SER A 344 -13.13 24.16 0.88
C SER A 344 -13.19 24.12 2.40
N ASP A 345 -14.40 23.98 2.98
CA ASP A 345 -14.60 23.85 4.41
C ASP A 345 -14.43 22.39 4.83
N VAL A 346 -13.56 22.15 5.81
CA VAL A 346 -13.20 20.78 6.25
C VAL A 346 -14.39 20.04 6.86
N GLU A 347 -15.22 20.72 7.65
CA GLU A 347 -16.40 20.09 8.27
C GLU A 347 -17.45 19.72 7.20
N GLU A 348 -17.57 20.51 6.15
CA GLU A 348 -18.35 20.14 4.97
C GLU A 348 -17.76 18.95 4.24
N ILE A 349 -16.46 18.92 3.96
CA ILE A 349 -15.80 17.77 3.32
C ILE A 349 -16.05 16.51 4.14
N LYS A 350 -15.94 16.57 5.47
CA LYS A 350 -16.20 15.44 6.36
C LYS A 350 -17.63 14.92 6.29
N ARG A 351 -18.64 15.81 6.18
CA ARG A 351 -20.04 15.40 5.97
C ARG A 351 -20.23 14.74 4.61
N VAL A 352 -19.69 15.34 3.55
CA VAL A 352 -19.77 14.80 2.19
C VAL A 352 -19.05 13.44 2.09
N PHE A 353 -17.92 13.28 2.78
CA PHE A 353 -17.20 12.00 2.88
C PHE A 353 -18.08 10.89 3.45
N ALA A 354 -18.83 11.18 4.52
CA ALA A 354 -19.70 10.19 5.15
C ALA A 354 -20.95 9.86 4.32
N GLU A 355 -21.53 10.85 3.63
CA GLU A 355 -22.82 10.70 2.96
C GLU A 355 -22.72 10.42 1.46
N SER A 356 -21.71 10.95 0.78
CA SER A 356 -21.57 10.95 -0.69
C SER A 356 -20.10 11.14 -1.14
N PRO A 357 -19.18 10.22 -0.76
CA PRO A 357 -17.75 10.35 -1.03
C PRO A 357 -17.41 10.45 -2.52
N GLN A 358 -18.27 9.94 -3.41
CA GLN A 358 -18.13 10.06 -4.87
C GLN A 358 -18.15 11.50 -5.38
N LYS A 359 -18.58 12.47 -4.56
CA LYS A 359 -18.56 13.90 -4.90
C LYS A 359 -17.22 14.58 -4.60
N LEU A 360 -16.36 13.92 -3.82
CA LEU A 360 -15.08 14.49 -3.42
C LEU A 360 -14.04 14.32 -4.52
N SER A 361 -13.24 15.36 -4.76
CA SER A 361 -11.99 15.23 -5.51
C SER A 361 -10.91 14.58 -4.65
N LEU A 362 -9.86 14.07 -5.28
CA LEU A 362 -8.70 13.55 -4.58
C LEU A 362 -8.04 14.58 -3.66
N GLU A 363 -8.01 15.85 -4.08
CA GLU A 363 -7.50 16.93 -3.22
C GLU A 363 -8.36 17.14 -1.98
N GLU A 364 -9.69 17.04 -2.08
CA GLU A 364 -10.58 17.18 -0.92
C GLU A 364 -10.42 16.00 0.06
N PHE A 365 -10.23 14.78 -0.44
CA PHE A 365 -9.82 13.65 0.40
C PHE A 365 -8.48 13.93 1.10
N TYR A 366 -7.50 14.47 0.38
CA TYR A 366 -6.21 14.83 0.95
C TYR A 366 -6.35 15.90 2.05
N ILE A 367 -7.13 16.96 1.81
CA ILE A 367 -7.40 18.02 2.80
C ILE A 367 -8.05 17.44 4.07
N LEU A 368 -9.00 16.51 3.91
CA LEU A 368 -9.62 15.81 5.03
C LEU A 368 -8.61 14.94 5.79
N ALA A 369 -7.75 14.21 5.08
CA ALA A 369 -6.72 13.36 5.69
C ALA A 369 -5.75 14.17 6.57
N GLN A 370 -5.42 15.42 6.19
CA GLN A 370 -4.53 16.30 6.97
C GLN A 370 -5.09 16.69 8.36
N GLN A 371 -6.35 16.38 8.67
CA GLN A 371 -6.95 16.65 9.99
C GLN A 371 -6.69 15.54 11.00
N TYR A 372 -6.18 14.41 10.55
CA TYR A 372 -5.98 13.22 11.35
C TYR A 372 -4.49 12.98 11.60
N ASP A 373 -4.19 12.32 12.71
CA ASP A 373 -2.82 11.89 13.00
C ASP A 373 -2.38 10.83 11.99
N ASN A 374 -1.08 10.79 11.67
CA ASN A 374 -0.55 9.92 10.61
C ASN A 374 -0.85 8.42 10.84
N ASP A 375 -1.03 7.96 12.08
CA ASP A 375 -1.29 6.57 12.45
C ASP A 375 -2.75 6.31 12.87
N SER A 376 -3.66 7.23 12.57
CA SER A 376 -5.08 7.11 12.93
C SER A 376 -5.86 6.24 11.94
N GLN A 377 -6.87 5.53 12.44
CA GLN A 377 -7.78 4.73 11.61
C GLN A 377 -8.57 5.62 10.64
N GLU A 378 -8.94 6.82 11.06
CA GLU A 378 -9.67 7.79 10.24
C GLU A 378 -8.87 8.22 9.01
N LEU A 379 -7.55 8.44 9.15
CA LEU A 379 -6.67 8.73 8.01
C LEU A 379 -6.66 7.57 7.01
N ASN A 380 -6.60 6.33 7.51
CA ASN A 380 -6.67 5.14 6.69
C ASN A 380 -8.00 5.04 5.93
N ASP A 381 -9.13 5.23 6.62
CA ASP A 381 -10.46 5.18 6.01
C ASP A 381 -10.64 6.22 4.90
N VAL A 382 -10.02 7.40 5.06
CA VAL A 382 -10.02 8.47 4.05
C VAL A 382 -9.29 8.03 2.78
N PHE A 383 -8.05 7.53 2.90
CA PHE A 383 -7.30 7.11 1.72
C PHE A 383 -7.82 5.82 1.08
N GLU A 384 -8.34 4.87 1.87
CA GLU A 384 -9.02 3.68 1.36
C GLU A 384 -10.27 4.06 0.55
N THR A 385 -11.05 5.01 1.05
CA THR A 385 -12.21 5.52 0.30
C THR A 385 -11.78 6.28 -0.95
N ALA A 386 -10.71 7.08 -0.89
CA ALA A 386 -10.17 7.79 -2.04
C ALA A 386 -9.77 6.82 -3.16
N VAL A 387 -9.02 5.75 -2.85
CA VAL A 387 -8.64 4.74 -3.86
C VAL A 387 -9.84 3.93 -4.35
N ARG A 388 -10.88 3.73 -3.53
CA ARG A 388 -12.13 3.12 -4.00
C ARG A 388 -12.87 4.00 -5.01
N MET A 389 -12.85 5.32 -4.84
CA MET A 389 -13.45 6.28 -5.79
C MET A 389 -12.59 6.50 -7.04
N TYR A 390 -11.27 6.39 -6.90
CA TYR A 390 -10.29 6.61 -7.98
C TYR A 390 -9.30 5.43 -8.11
N PRO A 391 -9.77 4.22 -8.47
CA PRO A 391 -9.00 2.97 -8.33
C PRO A 391 -7.77 2.84 -9.24
N ASN A 392 -7.67 3.68 -10.25
CA ASN A 392 -6.56 3.68 -11.22
C ASN A 392 -5.72 4.97 -11.14
N ASP A 393 -6.03 5.89 -10.22
CA ASP A 393 -5.24 7.10 -10.06
C ASP A 393 -3.94 6.79 -9.30
N PRO A 394 -2.76 7.16 -9.84
CA PRO A 394 -1.49 6.81 -9.23
C PRO A 394 -1.26 7.49 -7.88
N VAL A 395 -1.72 8.74 -7.69
CA VAL A 395 -1.53 9.48 -6.43
C VAL A 395 -2.46 8.92 -5.34
N ALA A 396 -3.70 8.60 -5.70
CA ALA A 396 -4.64 7.94 -4.78
C ALA A 396 -4.08 6.61 -4.27
N ASN A 397 -3.55 5.78 -5.19
CA ASN A 397 -2.94 4.50 -4.85
C ASN A 397 -1.65 4.69 -4.01
N LEU A 398 -0.81 5.69 -4.33
CA LEU A 398 0.39 5.98 -3.55
C LEU A 398 0.06 6.35 -2.10
N ASN A 399 -0.86 7.29 -1.89
CA ASN A 399 -1.23 7.74 -0.54
C ASN A 399 -1.91 6.62 0.27
N ALA A 400 -2.76 5.79 -0.36
CA ALA A 400 -3.32 4.62 0.29
C ALA A 400 -2.22 3.64 0.73
N ALA A 401 -1.26 3.33 -0.15
CA ALA A 401 -0.16 2.44 0.19
C ALA A 401 0.70 2.96 1.35
N ILE A 402 0.94 4.27 1.43
CA ILE A 402 1.70 4.90 2.51
C ILE A 402 0.97 4.71 3.85
N SER A 403 -0.33 4.98 3.90
CA SER A 403 -1.15 4.78 5.10
C SER A 403 -1.21 3.31 5.52
N GLU A 404 -1.34 2.39 4.56
CA GLU A 404 -1.36 0.95 4.82
C GLU A 404 -0.03 0.45 5.39
N MET A 405 1.11 0.96 4.89
CA MET A 405 2.43 0.64 5.46
C MET A 405 2.56 1.13 6.90
N GLN A 406 2.07 2.34 7.23
CA GLN A 406 2.05 2.86 8.59
C GLN A 406 1.25 1.96 9.54
N ASN A 407 0.11 1.45 9.06
CA ASN A 407 -0.75 0.53 9.79
C ASN A 407 -0.29 -0.94 9.74
N LYS A 408 0.89 -1.21 9.18
CA LYS A 408 1.48 -2.55 9.02
C LYS A 408 0.65 -3.50 8.14
N ASP A 409 -0.27 -2.99 7.32
CA ASP A 409 -0.92 -3.75 6.25
C ASP A 409 -0.03 -3.78 5.00
N ILE A 410 1.02 -4.59 5.10
CA ILE A 410 2.00 -4.79 4.02
C ILE A 410 1.36 -5.48 2.79
N THR A 411 0.22 -6.17 2.95
CA THR A 411 -0.42 -6.87 1.83
C THR A 411 -1.18 -5.90 0.94
N SER A 412 -1.99 -5.02 1.54
CA SER A 412 -2.71 -4.00 0.79
C SER A 412 -1.76 -2.97 0.20
N ALA A 413 -0.75 -2.54 0.96
CA ALA A 413 0.26 -1.59 0.51
C ALA A 413 0.92 -2.04 -0.81
N ARG A 414 1.27 -3.32 -0.93
CA ARG A 414 1.84 -3.87 -2.17
C ARG A 414 0.91 -3.68 -3.37
N ARG A 415 -0.38 -4.01 -3.22
CA ARG A 415 -1.36 -3.95 -4.32
C ARG A 415 -1.55 -2.52 -4.82
N HIS A 416 -1.54 -1.55 -3.92
CA HIS A 416 -1.66 -0.14 -4.29
C HIS A 416 -0.33 0.42 -4.84
N LEU A 417 0.83 0.01 -4.32
CA LEU A 417 2.13 0.37 -4.91
C LEU A 417 2.28 -0.10 -6.36
N ASP A 418 1.68 -1.24 -6.75
CA ASP A 418 1.69 -1.72 -8.13
C ASP A 418 0.97 -0.74 -9.10
N LYS A 419 0.11 0.14 -8.58
CA LYS A 419 -0.65 1.14 -9.34
C LYS A 419 -0.20 2.58 -9.08
N ALA A 420 0.79 2.80 -8.22
CA ALA A 420 1.24 4.12 -7.78
C ALA A 420 2.08 4.91 -8.82
N GLY A 421 2.30 4.38 -10.02
CA GLY A 421 3.14 5.00 -11.04
C GLY A 421 4.63 5.08 -10.65
N ASP A 422 5.39 5.97 -11.27
CA ASP A 422 6.87 6.03 -11.15
C ASP A 422 7.39 7.40 -10.66
N SER A 423 6.60 8.16 -9.91
CA SER A 423 7.08 9.41 -9.28
C SER A 423 8.22 9.13 -8.28
N ALA A 424 8.97 10.16 -7.91
CA ALA A 424 10.06 10.03 -6.95
C ALA A 424 9.58 9.48 -5.59
N GLU A 425 8.42 9.95 -5.13
CA GLU A 425 7.74 9.52 -3.91
C GLU A 425 7.21 8.09 -4.03
N ALA A 426 6.74 7.67 -5.22
CA ALA A 426 6.35 6.28 -5.46
C ALA A 426 7.54 5.32 -5.44
N VAL A 427 8.70 5.74 -5.98
CA VAL A 427 9.95 4.97 -5.87
C VAL A 427 10.41 4.90 -4.42
N TYR A 428 10.35 6.01 -3.68
CA TYR A 428 10.66 6.07 -2.25
C TYR A 428 9.77 5.12 -1.43
N ALA A 429 8.45 5.17 -1.63
CA ALA A 429 7.50 4.30 -0.95
C ALA A 429 7.76 2.80 -1.22
N ARG A 430 8.17 2.44 -2.44
CA ARG A 430 8.60 1.06 -2.75
C ARG A 430 9.91 0.68 -2.05
N GLY A 431 10.84 1.63 -1.85
CA GLY A 431 12.05 1.43 -1.05
C GLY A 431 11.74 1.16 0.43
N ILE A 432 10.82 1.94 1.01
CA ILE A 432 10.29 1.70 2.37
C ILE A 432 9.65 0.32 2.46
N TYR A 433 8.78 -0.03 1.50
CA TYR A 433 8.12 -1.33 1.44
C TYR A 433 9.14 -2.48 1.43
N ALA A 434 10.16 -2.39 0.58
CA ALA A 434 11.23 -3.39 0.49
C ALA A 434 11.95 -3.58 1.84
N ALA A 435 12.22 -2.49 2.57
CA ALA A 435 12.81 -2.56 3.91
C ALA A 435 11.88 -3.26 4.91
N PHE A 436 10.56 -3.01 4.88
CA PHE A 436 9.59 -3.69 5.74
C PHE A 436 9.51 -5.20 5.47
N VAL A 437 9.63 -5.63 4.22
CA VAL A 437 9.70 -7.06 3.87
C VAL A 437 11.11 -7.66 3.99
N LYS A 438 12.06 -6.90 4.55
CA LYS A 438 13.47 -7.28 4.79
C LYS A 438 14.27 -7.60 3.52
N ASP A 439 13.84 -7.09 2.38
CA ASP A 439 14.65 -7.07 1.15
C ASP A 439 15.53 -5.81 1.15
N TYR A 440 16.56 -5.82 2.00
CA TYR A 440 17.40 -4.65 2.24
C TYR A 440 18.24 -4.26 1.02
N ASP A 441 18.62 -5.22 0.17
CA ASP A 441 19.33 -4.92 -1.07
C ASP A 441 18.43 -4.13 -2.02
N LYS A 442 17.18 -4.58 -2.20
CA LYS A 442 16.22 -3.86 -3.03
C LYS A 442 15.81 -2.52 -2.41
N ALA A 443 15.70 -2.45 -1.09
CA ALA A 443 15.43 -1.22 -0.37
C ALA A 443 16.51 -0.16 -0.66
N LEU A 444 17.79 -0.50 -0.50
CA LEU A 444 18.89 0.43 -0.76
C LEU A 444 18.95 0.89 -2.22
N GLU A 445 18.68 -0.01 -3.18
CA GLU A 445 18.59 0.34 -4.61
C GLU A 445 17.50 1.40 -4.86
N LEU A 446 16.28 1.15 -4.36
CA LEU A 446 15.13 2.02 -4.59
C LEU A 446 15.24 3.34 -3.82
N LEU A 447 15.68 3.31 -2.57
CA LEU A 447 15.89 4.51 -1.77
C LEU A 447 17.01 5.38 -2.37
N GLY A 448 18.10 4.78 -2.86
CA GLY A 448 19.16 5.51 -3.56
C GLY A 448 18.63 6.20 -4.82
N LYS A 449 17.84 5.48 -5.63
CA LYS A 449 17.16 6.07 -6.80
C LYS A 449 16.21 7.21 -6.41
N ALA A 450 15.43 7.06 -5.35
CA ALA A 450 14.53 8.10 -4.88
C ALA A 450 15.29 9.36 -4.43
N LEU A 451 16.44 9.18 -3.76
CA LEU A 451 17.32 10.28 -3.37
C LEU A 451 17.87 11.03 -4.59
N GLU A 452 18.32 10.31 -5.63
CA GLU A 452 18.76 10.90 -6.90
C GLU A 452 17.63 11.66 -7.61
N MET A 453 16.38 11.22 -7.43
CA MET A 453 15.18 11.87 -7.96
C MET A 453 14.69 13.06 -7.09
N GLY A 454 15.33 13.32 -5.94
CA GLY A 454 15.09 14.50 -5.10
C GLY A 454 14.30 14.28 -3.81
N VAL A 455 14.03 13.03 -3.39
CA VAL A 455 13.38 12.74 -2.10
C VAL A 455 14.44 12.72 -0.99
N GLU A 456 14.57 13.80 -0.24
CA GLU A 456 15.63 13.96 0.78
C GLU A 456 15.49 12.98 1.95
N GLU A 457 14.26 12.58 2.30
CA GLU A 457 13.97 11.60 3.37
C GLU A 457 14.60 10.23 3.09
N ALA A 458 14.90 9.92 1.83
CA ALA A 458 15.55 8.68 1.46
C ALA A 458 16.96 8.53 2.07
N ALA A 459 17.68 9.63 2.33
CA ALA A 459 19.00 9.57 2.95
C ALA A 459 18.95 8.98 4.38
N ASP A 460 17.97 9.40 5.18
CA ASP A 460 17.77 8.87 6.54
C ASP A 460 17.33 7.40 6.49
N ALA A 461 16.40 7.06 5.59
CA ALA A 461 15.96 5.68 5.41
C ALA A 461 17.12 4.74 5.00
N ILE A 462 18.03 5.19 4.12
CA ILE A 462 19.23 4.44 3.75
C ILE A 462 20.13 4.19 4.97
N ASN A 463 20.35 5.21 5.80
CA ASN A 463 21.16 5.07 7.01
C ASN A 463 20.54 4.04 7.97
N GLN A 464 19.25 4.14 8.24
CA GLN A 464 18.54 3.18 9.08
C GLN A 464 18.65 1.75 8.53
N VAL A 465 18.46 1.55 7.21
CA VAL A 465 18.61 0.24 6.58
C VAL A 465 20.03 -0.31 6.74
N ASN A 466 21.07 0.53 6.58
CA ASN A 466 22.46 0.12 6.76
C ASN A 466 22.82 -0.21 8.21
N GLU A 467 22.17 0.41 9.20
CA GLU A 467 22.37 0.08 10.61
C GLU A 467 21.66 -1.23 11.02
N ILE A 468 20.56 -1.57 10.34
CA ILE A 468 19.76 -2.78 10.60
C ILE A 468 20.29 -4.00 9.84
N LYS A 469 20.74 -3.79 8.60
CA LYS A 469 21.33 -4.80 7.71
C LYS A 469 22.63 -5.35 8.29
#